data_AF-A0A7C4VZA5-F1
#
_entry.id   AF-A0A7C4VZA5-F1
#
_cell.length_a   1.000
_cell.length_b   1.000
_cell.length_c   1.000
_cell.angle_alpha   90.00
_cell.angle_beta   90.00
_cell.angle_gamma   90.00
#
_symmetry.space_group_name_H-M   'P 1'
#
loop_
_entity.id
_entity.type
_entity.pdbx_description
1 polymer ?
#
loop_
_entity_poly.entity_id
_entity_poly.type
_entity_poly.pdbx_seq_one_letter_code
_entity_poly.pdbx_strand_id
1 'polypeptide(L)'
;MAAEQSLLNLKEEYQDSLSIIAYHLGDEFQNEICENRYDLYQINRIPTAVFNGRYKVFLEEITNIDSVYNYYILNALSESTYYQILLNPLNNSTINLKIISNSENPTPQEYRLFVFLTEDSLFSEIAPFFENNWV
;
A
#
# COMPACT_ATOMS: atom_id res chain seq x y z
N MET A 1 12.63 4.88 9.31
CA MET A 1 13.18 4.25 10.55
C MET A 1 12.12 3.62 11.47
N ALA A 2 11.21 4.36 12.14
CA ALA A 2 10.20 3.72 13.01
C ALA A 2 8.93 3.28 12.26
N ALA A 3 8.47 4.10 11.32
CA ALA A 3 7.24 3.83 10.58
C ALA A 3 7.34 2.65 9.61
N GLU A 4 8.48 2.47 8.95
CA GLU A 4 8.73 1.33 8.05
C GLU A 4 8.83 0.03 8.84
N GLN A 5 9.53 0.02 9.97
CA GLN A 5 9.61 -1.18 10.82
C GLN A 5 8.23 -1.59 11.34
N SER A 6 7.40 -0.62 11.73
CA SER A 6 6.00 -0.87 12.11
C SER A 6 5.20 -1.50 10.96
N LEU A 7 5.36 -1.00 9.74
CA LEU A 7 4.74 -1.58 8.54
C LEU A 7 5.18 -3.02 8.28
N LEU A 8 6.48 -3.32 8.45
CA LEU A 8 7.02 -4.67 8.30
C LEU A 8 6.43 -5.64 9.35
N ASN A 9 6.41 -5.22 10.61
CA ASN A 9 5.83 -6.03 11.69
C ASN A 9 4.35 -6.33 11.43
N LEU A 10 3.58 -5.33 10.98
CA LEU A 10 2.18 -5.52 10.61
C LEU A 10 2.01 -6.37 9.35
N LYS A 11 2.94 -6.31 8.40
CA LYS A 11 2.92 -7.20 7.22
C LYS A 11 3.12 -8.65 7.64
N GLU A 12 3.98 -8.93 8.62
CA GLU A 12 4.13 -10.27 9.19
C GLU A 12 2.88 -10.74 9.94
N GLU A 13 2.23 -9.84 10.69
CA GLU A 13 1.00 -10.14 11.44
C GLU A 13 -0.21 -10.40 10.52
N TYR A 14 -0.43 -9.54 9.53
CA TYR A 14 -1.60 -9.57 8.66
C TYR A 14 -1.40 -10.37 7.35
N GLN A 15 -0.15 -10.69 7.01
CA GLN A 15 0.24 -11.50 5.85
C GLN A 15 -0.45 -11.04 4.55
N ASP A 16 -1.22 -11.92 3.91
CA ASP A 16 -1.91 -11.68 2.64
C ASP A 16 -3.10 -10.71 2.77
N SER A 17 -3.53 -10.41 4.00
CA SER A 17 -4.64 -9.47 4.26
C SER A 17 -4.20 -8.01 4.25
N LEU A 18 -2.89 -7.74 4.18
CA LEU A 18 -2.32 -6.39 4.12
C LEU A 18 -1.43 -6.23 2.89
N SER A 19 -1.79 -5.31 2.00
CA SER A 19 -0.92 -4.86 0.90
C SER A 19 -0.36 -3.49 1.24
N ILE A 20 0.96 -3.34 1.11
CA ILE A 20 1.67 -2.10 1.39
C ILE A 20 2.26 -1.61 0.07
N ILE A 21 1.93 -0.38 -0.30
CA ILE A 21 2.45 0.26 -1.52
C ILE A 21 3.22 1.50 -1.08
N ALA A 22 4.53 1.49 -1.26
CA ALA A 22 5.40 2.63 -1.01
C ALA A 22 5.52 3.49 -2.28
N TYR A 23 5.45 4.81 -2.10
CA TYR A 23 5.70 5.78 -3.16
C TYR A 23 6.83 6.69 -2.73
N HIS A 24 7.79 6.89 -3.62
CA HIS A 24 8.96 7.71 -3.39
C HIS A 24 8.85 9.04 -4.15
N LEU A 25 9.13 10.15 -3.47
CA LEU A 25 9.06 11.49 -4.04
C LEU A 25 10.40 12.20 -3.83
N GLY A 26 11.01 12.65 -4.92
CA GLY A 26 12.26 13.41 -4.90
C GLY A 26 13.54 12.58 -4.87
N ASP A 27 13.47 11.26 -5.11
CA ASP A 27 14.62 10.37 -5.19
C ASP A 27 14.64 9.57 -6.52
N GLU A 28 15.64 8.71 -6.68
CA GLU A 28 15.85 7.86 -7.86
C GLU A 28 14.80 6.75 -8.04
N PHE A 29 13.98 6.48 -7.02
CA PHE A 29 12.90 5.50 -7.04
C PHE A 29 11.54 6.15 -7.36
N GLN A 30 11.50 7.47 -7.58
CA GLN A 30 10.29 8.17 -7.98
C GLN A 30 9.75 7.66 -9.33
N ASN A 31 8.43 7.42 -9.38
CA ASN A 31 7.70 7.09 -10.61
C ASN A 31 6.61 8.14 -10.91
N GLU A 32 6.15 8.19 -12.17
CA GLU A 32 5.10 9.11 -12.62
C GLU A 32 3.76 8.95 -11.87
N ILE A 33 3.52 7.79 -11.27
CA ILE A 33 2.30 7.52 -10.49
C ILE A 33 2.37 8.20 -9.12
N CYS A 34 3.57 8.44 -8.58
CA CYS A 34 3.75 9.06 -7.28
C CYS A 34 3.12 10.46 -7.21
N GLU A 35 3.34 11.32 -8.20
CA GLU A 35 2.75 12.67 -8.26
C GLU A 35 1.22 12.61 -8.33
N ASN A 36 0.68 11.73 -9.17
CA ASN A 36 -0.76 11.50 -9.27
C ASN A 36 -1.39 11.07 -7.94
N ARG A 37 -0.67 10.26 -7.14
CA ARG A 37 -1.14 9.81 -5.82
C ARG A 37 -0.98 10.87 -4.74
N TYR A 38 0.11 11.62 -4.78
CA TYR A 38 0.34 12.77 -3.92
C TYR A 38 -0.81 13.78 -4.04
N ASP A 39 -1.21 14.08 -5.28
CA ASP A 39 -2.33 14.97 -5.59
C ASP A 39 -3.68 14.36 -5.23
N LEU A 40 -3.93 13.10 -5.61
CA LEU A 40 -5.18 12.40 -5.32
C LEU A 40 -5.49 12.37 -3.81
N TYR A 41 -4.48 12.06 -3.00
CA TYR A 41 -4.62 12.01 -1.56
C TYR A 41 -4.43 13.38 -0.92
N GLN A 42 -4.08 14.43 -1.66
CA GLN A 42 -3.78 15.76 -1.12
C GLN A 42 -2.78 15.65 0.05
N ILE A 43 -1.67 14.95 -0.20
CA ILE A 43 -0.59 14.82 0.77
C ILE A 43 0.11 16.18 0.83
N ASN A 44 0.35 16.69 2.02
CA ASN A 44 1.01 17.98 2.25
C ASN A 44 2.31 17.84 3.05
N ARG A 45 2.59 16.65 3.56
CA ARG A 45 3.78 16.33 4.37
C ARG A 45 4.20 14.89 4.11
N ILE A 46 5.50 14.63 4.20
CA ILE A 46 6.10 13.30 4.06
C ILE A 46 6.98 13.03 5.30
N PRO A 47 7.02 11.79 5.82
CA PRO A 47 6.27 10.62 5.35
C PRO A 47 4.82 10.59 5.85
N THR A 48 3.89 10.15 4.99
CA THR A 48 2.45 9.99 5.28
C THR A 48 1.97 8.61 4.85
N ALA A 49 1.27 7.90 5.73
CA ALA A 49 0.57 6.65 5.41
C ALA A 49 -0.88 6.94 5.03
N VAL A 50 -1.39 6.23 4.02
CA VAL A 50 -2.79 6.31 3.57
C VAL A 50 -3.45 4.93 3.70
N PHE A 51 -4.43 4.81 4.60
CA PHE A 51 -5.17 3.57 4.83
C PHE A 51 -6.46 3.55 4.02
N ASN A 52 -6.67 2.47 3.27
CA ASN A 52 -7.84 2.24 2.42
C ASN A 52 -8.16 3.39 1.46
N GLY A 53 -7.14 4.13 1.01
CA GLY A 53 -7.29 5.31 0.16
C GLY A 53 -8.00 6.52 0.79
N ARG A 54 -8.28 6.49 2.09
CA ARG A 54 -9.13 7.49 2.77
C ARG A 54 -8.43 8.16 3.96
N TYR A 55 -7.86 7.37 4.87
CA TYR A 55 -7.34 7.87 6.13
C TYR A 55 -5.87 8.21 5.99
N LYS A 56 -5.52 9.50 6.17
CA LYS A 56 -4.14 10.00 6.03
C LYS A 56 -3.54 10.24 7.39
N VAL A 57 -2.35 9.72 7.59
CA VAL A 57 -1.66 9.73 8.88
C VAL A 57 -0.24 10.18 8.66
N PHE A 58 0.08 11.38 9.17
CA PHE A 58 1.43 11.93 9.11
C PHE A 58 2.29 11.35 10.24
N LEU A 59 3.45 10.79 9.89
CA LEU A 59 4.11 9.80 10.74
C LEU A 59 5.04 10.40 11.80
N GLU A 60 5.54 11.62 11.60
CA GLU A 60 6.51 12.24 12.54
C GLU A 60 5.85 12.77 13.82
N GLU A 61 4.51 12.85 13.88
CA GLU A 61 3.78 13.36 15.06
C GLU A 61 3.25 12.24 15.98
N ILE A 62 3.63 10.98 15.70
CA ILE A 62 3.05 9.81 16.34
C ILE A 62 4.03 9.20 17.33
N THR A 63 3.62 9.12 18.60
CA THR A 63 4.39 8.49 19.67
C THR A 63 4.22 6.97 19.75
N ASN A 64 3.13 6.41 19.19
CA ASN A 64 2.86 4.96 19.17
C ASN A 64 2.33 4.54 17.79
N ILE A 65 3.26 4.36 16.85
CA ILE A 65 2.95 4.11 15.42
C ILE A 65 2.16 2.81 15.25
N ASP A 66 2.56 1.72 15.92
CA ASP A 66 1.91 0.41 15.83
C ASP A 66 0.43 0.49 16.20
N SER A 67 0.10 1.17 17.31
CA SER A 67 -1.29 1.28 17.76
C SER A 67 -2.15 2.11 16.81
N VAL A 68 -1.57 3.19 16.25
CA VAL A 68 -2.27 4.05 15.28
C VAL A 68 -2.53 3.30 13.98
N TYR A 69 -1.53 2.58 13.46
CA TYR A 69 -1.67 1.78 12.25
C TYR A 69 -2.70 0.68 12.44
N ASN A 70 -2.63 -0.05 13.55
CA ASN A 70 -3.58 -1.12 13.85
C ASN A 70 -5.03 -0.59 13.92
N TYR A 71 -5.24 0.56 14.55
CA TYR A 71 -6.56 1.22 14.58
C TYR A 71 -7.12 1.49 13.18
N TYR A 72 -6.31 2.05 12.27
CA TYR A 72 -6.76 2.35 10.91
C TYR A 72 -6.92 1.10 10.03
N ILE A 73 -6.09 0.07 10.22
CA ILE A 73 -6.25 -1.22 9.54
C ILE A 73 -7.58 -1.87 9.94
N LEU A 74 -7.88 -1.96 11.23
CA LEU A 74 -9.13 -2.55 11.71
C LEU A 74 -10.36 -1.78 11.22
N ASN A 75 -10.31 -0.45 11.21
CA ASN A 75 -11.39 0.36 10.64
C ASN A 75 -11.53 0.12 9.12
N ALA A 76 -10.44 0.08 8.38
CA ALA A 76 -10.44 -0.24 6.96
C ALA A 76 -11.09 -1.59 6.68
N LEU A 77 -10.77 -2.63 7.47
CA LEU A 77 -11.35 -3.96 7.33
C LEU A 77 -12.87 -3.99 7.57
N SER A 78 -13.38 -3.12 8.45
CA SER A 78 -14.82 -3.02 8.73
C SER A 78 -15.61 -2.26 7.66
N GLU A 79 -14.97 -1.34 6.94
CA GLU A 79 -15.60 -0.50 5.91
C GLU A 79 -15.47 -1.07 4.49
N SER A 80 -14.52 -1.99 4.28
CA SER A 80 -14.14 -2.44 2.95
C SER A 80 -15.10 -3.49 2.39
N THR A 81 -15.43 -3.33 1.10
CA THR A 81 -16.07 -4.40 0.33
C THR A 81 -14.99 -5.39 -0.11
N TYR A 82 -15.20 -6.66 0.19
CA TYR A 82 -14.27 -7.72 -0.22
C TYR A 82 -14.48 -8.08 -1.69
N TYR A 83 -13.41 -7.95 -2.47
CA TYR A 83 -13.35 -8.44 -3.84
C TYR A 83 -12.41 -9.63 -3.89
N GLN A 84 -12.85 -10.70 -4.56
CA GLN A 84 -11.95 -11.78 -4.90
C GLN A 84 -11.26 -11.44 -6.22
N ILE A 85 -9.93 -11.34 -6.17
CA ILE A 85 -9.09 -11.14 -7.35
C ILE A 85 -8.51 -12.50 -7.75
N LEU A 86 -8.78 -12.91 -8.99
CA LEU A 86 -8.24 -14.13 -9.58
C LEU A 86 -7.28 -13.75 -10.70
N LEU A 87 -6.04 -14.23 -10.58
CA LEU A 87 -5.00 -14.09 -11.58
C LEU A 87 -4.78 -15.45 -12.24
N ASN A 88 -5.17 -15.56 -13.51
CA ASN A 88 -4.99 -16.78 -14.29
C ASN A 88 -3.91 -16.54 -15.35
N PRO A 89 -2.72 -17.17 -15.25
CA PRO A 89 -1.73 -17.05 -16.29
C PRO A 89 -2.25 -17.70 -17.57
N LEU A 90 -2.23 -16.96 -18.68
CA LEU A 90 -2.55 -17.49 -20.00
C LEU A 90 -1.30 -18.05 -20.69
N ASN A 91 -0.16 -17.40 -20.47
CA ASN A 91 1.16 -17.76 -20.97
C ASN A 91 2.24 -16.99 -20.18
N ASN A 92 3.50 -17.08 -20.62
CA ASN A 92 4.64 -16.43 -19.94
C ASN A 92 4.63 -14.89 -19.94
N SER A 93 3.72 -14.24 -20.66
CA SER A 93 3.67 -12.77 -20.80
C SER A 93 2.28 -12.17 -20.58
N THR A 94 1.26 -12.99 -20.36
CA THR A 94 -0.14 -12.55 -20.31
C THR A 94 -0.84 -13.17 -19.11
N ILE A 95 -1.47 -12.32 -18.32
CA ILE A 95 -2.26 -12.71 -17.14
C ILE A 95 -3.69 -12.23 -17.35
N ASN A 96 -4.66 -13.12 -17.17
CA ASN A 96 -6.06 -12.76 -17.08
C ASN A 96 -6.39 -12.35 -15.64
N LEU A 97 -6.85 -11.11 -15.49
CA LEU A 97 -7.37 -10.58 -14.23
C LEU A 97 -8.90 -10.72 -14.22
N LYS A 98 -9.44 -11.46 -13.25
CA LYS A 98 -10.87 -11.53 -12.99
C LYS A 98 -11.16 -11.02 -11.58
N ILE A 99 -12.04 -10.03 -11.48
CA ILE A 99 -12.47 -9.45 -10.20
C ILE A 99 -13.92 -9.89 -9.96
N ILE A 100 -14.15 -10.51 -8.82
CA ILE A 100 -15.47 -10.97 -8.39
C ILE A 100 -15.85 -10.17 -7.16
N SER A 101 -16.95 -9.43 -7.25
CA SER A 101 -17.56 -8.79 -6.09
C SER A 101 -18.34 -9.82 -5.29
N ASN A 102 -18.16 -9.84 -3.97
CA ASN A 102 -18.98 -10.66 -3.08
C ASN A 102 -20.32 -9.98 -2.72
N SER A 103 -20.63 -8.80 -3.27
CA SER A 103 -21.90 -8.11 -3.03
C SER A 103 -23.01 -8.69 -3.90
N GLU A 104 -24.11 -9.13 -3.27
CA GLU A 104 -25.33 -9.59 -3.94
C GLU A 104 -26.06 -8.45 -4.70
N ASN A 105 -25.76 -7.19 -4.38
CA ASN A 105 -26.32 -6.02 -5.06
C ASN A 105 -25.24 -4.93 -5.15
N PRO A 106 -24.36 -4.95 -6.16
CA PRO A 106 -23.47 -3.83 -6.39
C PRO A 106 -24.33 -2.61 -6.72
N THR A 107 -24.36 -1.62 -5.82
CA THR A 107 -24.87 -0.29 -6.16
C THR A 107 -24.17 0.15 -7.45
N PRO A 108 -24.89 0.71 -8.45
CA PRO A 108 -24.29 1.17 -9.68
C PRO A 108 -23.42 2.39 -9.38
N GLN A 109 -22.18 2.13 -8.98
CA GLN A 109 -21.12 3.10 -8.80
C GLN A 109 -20.02 2.77 -9.81
N GLU A 110 -19.42 3.82 -10.36
CA GLU A 110 -18.23 3.66 -11.18
C GLU A 110 -17.05 3.27 -10.29
N TYR A 111 -16.59 2.03 -10.44
CA TYR A 111 -15.36 1.57 -9.81
C TYR A 111 -14.18 1.83 -10.74
N ARG A 112 -13.12 2.43 -10.20
CA ARG A 112 -11.83 2.57 -10.90
C ARG A 112 -10.85 1.58 -10.33
N LEU A 113 -10.40 0.66 -11.18
CA LEU A 113 -9.37 -0.31 -10.82
C LEU A 113 -7.99 0.26 -11.07
N PHE A 114 -7.10 0.11 -10.09
CA PHE A 114 -5.68 0.38 -10.23
C PHE A 114 -4.92 -0.90 -9.92
N VAL A 115 -4.09 -1.34 -10.88
CA VAL A 115 -3.25 -2.53 -10.72
C VAL A 115 -1.82 -2.06 -10.56
N PHE A 116 -1.18 -2.53 -9.49
CA PHE A 116 0.24 -2.32 -9.23
C PHE A 116 0.94 -3.66 -9.33
N LEU A 117 2.06 -3.67 -10.06
CA LEU A 117 3.01 -4.78 -10.03
C LEU A 117 4.15 -4.33 -9.13
N THR A 118 4.24 -4.95 -7.96
CA THR A 118 5.33 -4.73 -7.01
C THR A 118 6.27 -5.91 -7.09
N GLU A 119 7.58 -5.65 -7.09
CA GLU A 119 8.57 -6.70 -6.94
C GLU A 119 8.79 -6.93 -5.44
N ASP A 120 8.42 -8.11 -4.93
CA ASP A 120 8.55 -8.42 -3.49
C ASP A 120 10.02 -8.41 -3.01
N SER A 121 10.98 -8.59 -3.92
CA SER A 121 12.42 -8.54 -3.65
C SER A 121 12.91 -7.15 -3.25
N LEU A 122 12.27 -6.07 -3.72
CA LEU A 122 12.71 -4.69 -3.42
C LEU A 122 12.37 -4.27 -1.99
N PHE A 123 11.43 -4.94 -1.33
CA PHE A 123 11.21 -4.74 0.10
C PHE A 123 12.45 -5.15 0.93
N SER A 124 13.25 -6.08 0.42
CA SER A 124 14.54 -6.42 1.03
C SER A 124 15.60 -5.34 0.80
N GLU A 125 15.54 -4.53 -0.26
CA GLU A 125 16.51 -3.44 -0.47
C GLU A 125 16.19 -2.18 0.34
N ILE A 126 14.94 -2.01 0.79
CA ILE A 126 14.61 -1.00 1.80
C ILE A 126 15.18 -1.41 3.18
N ALA A 127 15.59 -2.67 3.38
CA ALA A 127 15.97 -3.24 4.67
C ALA A 127 17.47 -3.63 4.87
N PRO A 128 18.38 -3.55 3.88
CA PRO A 128 19.71 -3.00 4.21
C PRO A 128 20.38 -2.29 3.01
N PHE A 129 20.06 -1.02 2.78
CA PHE A 129 20.98 -0.10 2.05
C PHE A 129 21.64 0.93 2.98
N PHE A 130 21.65 0.67 4.29
CA PHE A 130 22.28 1.53 5.30
C PHE A 130 23.53 0.94 5.96
N GLU A 131 24.01 -0.22 5.52
CA GLU A 131 25.34 -0.69 5.90
C GLU A 131 26.36 -0.38 4.80
N ASN A 132 27.07 0.74 5.01
CA ASN A 132 28.37 1.11 4.45
C ASN A 132 28.49 1.09 2.92
N ASN A 133 28.73 2.26 2.30
CA ASN A 133 29.94 2.49 1.49
C ASN A 133 30.07 3.95 0.96
N TRP A 134 30.95 4.72 1.63
CA TRP A 134 31.92 5.77 1.17
C TRP A 134 31.41 6.96 0.31
N VAL A 135 31.73 8.23 0.59
CA VAL A 135 32.93 8.88 1.17
C VAL A 135 32.56 9.97 2.17
#